data_AF-A0A6A1X1V1-F1
#
_entry.id   AF-A0A6A1X1V1-F1
#
_cell.length_a   1.000
_cell.length_b   1.000
_cell.length_c   1.000
_cell.angle_alpha   90.00
_cell.angle_beta   90.00
_cell.angle_gamma   90.00
#
_symmetry.space_group_name_H-M   'P 1'
#
loop_
_entity.id
_entity.type
_entity.pdbx_description
1 polymer ?
#
loop_
_entity_poly.entity_id
_entity_poly.type
_entity_poly.pdbx_seq_one_letter_code
_entity_poly.pdbx_strand_id
1 'polypeptide(L)' 'MKALKVTVDWAEMDLFAVTLKEFDDENIFAYQIDALTGIVVCENECGLAYCRSCFDYRVAPTIEEVK' A
#
# COMPACT_ATOMS: atom_id res chain seq x y z
N MET A 1 2.01 -2.74 15.27
CA MET A 1 1.96 -3.22 13.87
C MET A 1 0.52 -3.24 13.43
N LYS A 2 0.21 -2.55 12.34
CA LYS A 2 -1.10 -2.57 11.70
C LYS A 2 -0.91 -2.79 10.19
N ALA A 3 -1.91 -3.37 9.53
CA ALA A 3 -1.79 -3.73 8.13
C ALA A 3 -3.00 -3.27 7.30
N LEU A 4 -2.73 -2.87 6.06
CA LEU A 4 -3.72 -2.63 5.01
C LEU A 4 -3.61 -3.72 3.97
N LYS A 5 -4.75 -4.26 3.57
CA LYS A 5 -4.89 -4.96 2.31
C LYS A 5 -5.37 -3.96 1.28
N VAL A 6 -4.58 -3.79 0.23
CA VAL A 6 -4.82 -2.86 -0.87
C VAL A 6 -5.06 -3.69 -2.12
N THR A 7 -6.22 -3.53 -2.74
CA THR A 7 -6.57 -4.20 -4.00
C THR A 7 -6.69 -3.14 -5.07
N VAL A 8 -6.06 -3.34 -6.22
CA VAL A 8 -6.12 -2.39 -7.35
C VAL A 8 -6.52 -3.12 -8.63
N ASP A 9 -6.95 -2.36 -9.63
CA ASP A 9 -7.22 -2.92 -10.95
C ASP A 9 -5.93 -3.39 -11.64
N TRP A 10 -6.05 -4.39 -12.52
CA TRP A 10 -4.91 -4.93 -13.27
C TRP A 10 -4.11 -3.85 -14.02
N ALA A 11 -4.81 -2.85 -14.57
CA ALA A 11 -4.18 -1.74 -15.30
C ALA A 11 -3.34 -0.81 -14.40
N GLU A 12 -3.58 -0.83 -13.09
CA GLU A 12 -2.91 0.02 -12.10
C GLU A 12 -1.84 -0.72 -11.30
N MET A 13 -1.69 -2.04 -11.46
CA MET A 13 -0.74 -2.86 -10.70
C MET A 13 0.70 -2.40 -10.85
N ASP A 14 1.14 -2.04 -12.06
CA ASP A 14 2.49 -1.54 -12.28
C ASP A 14 2.72 -0.22 -11.52
N LEU A 15 1.74 0.68 -11.54
CA LEU A 15 1.82 1.96 -10.83
C LEU A 15 1.79 1.77 -9.31
N PHE A 16 0.99 0.82 -8.82
CA PHE A 16 0.94 0.44 -7.42
C PHE A 16 2.28 -0.15 -6.94
N ALA A 17 2.89 -1.04 -7.72
CA ALA A 17 4.19 -1.63 -7.40
C ALA A 17 5.32 -0.60 -7.39
N VAL A 18 5.34 0.33 -8.35
CA VAL A 18 6.30 1.45 -8.38
C VAL A 18 6.12 2.35 -7.17
N THR A 19 4.86 2.66 -6.82
CA THR A 19 4.54 3.49 -5.66
C THR A 19 5.00 2.86 -4.36
N LEU A 20 4.81 1.55 -4.18
CA LEU A 20 5.34 0.83 -3.02
C LEU A 20 6.87 0.85 -2.95
N LYS A 21 7.54 0.70 -4.10
CA LYS A 21 9.00 0.73 -4.16
C LYS A 21 9.58 2.10 -3.82
N GLU A 22 8.93 3.19 -4.24
CA GLU A 22 9.34 4.55 -3.87
C GLU A 22 9.25 4.78 -2.35
N PHE A 23 8.27 4.15 -1.69
CA PHE A 23 8.15 4.27 -0.24
C PHE A 23 9.11 3.34 0.52
N ASP A 24 9.54 2.21 -0.07
CA ASP A 24 10.50 1.27 0.54
C ASP A 24 11.83 1.97 0.91
N ASP A 25 12.26 2.92 0.07
CA ASP A 25 13.45 3.75 0.31
C ASP A 25 13.35 4.57 1.62
N GLU A 26 12.14 4.83 2.12
CA GLU A 26 11.91 5.55 3.38
C GLU A 26 11.96 4.65 4.63
N ASN A 27 11.99 3.31 4.49
CA ASN A 27 11.97 2.32 5.60
C ASN A 27 10.79 2.46 6.59
N ILE A 28 9.66 3.03 6.16
CA ILE A 28 8.52 3.36 7.05
C ILE A 28 7.54 2.16 7.21
N PHE A 29 7.60 1.17 6.32
CA PHE A 29 6.67 0.03 6.28
C PHE A 29 7.30 -1.17 5.59
N ALA A 30 6.67 -2.34 5.73
CA ALA A 30 6.97 -3.53 4.96
C ALA A 30 5.78 -3.86 4.06
N TYR A 31 6.00 -4.49 2.92
CA TYR A 31 4.90 -4.86 2.03
C TYR A 31 5.12 -6.20 1.32
N GLN A 32 4.02 -6.81 0.88
CA GLN A 32 4.01 -7.99 0.03
C GLN A 32 2.99 -7.80 -1.08
N ILE A 33 3.36 -8.09 -2.32
CA ILE A 33 2.47 -7.99 -3.48
C ILE A 33 2.18 -9.39 -4.02
N ASP A 34 0.93 -9.60 -4.41
CA ASP A 34 0.45 -10.70 -5.24
C ASP A 34 -0.22 -10.13 -6.51
N ALA A 35 -0.76 -10.97 -7.40
CA ALA A 35 -1.21 -10.60 -8.74
C ALA A 35 -2.12 -9.34 -8.86
N LEU A 36 -2.98 -9.08 -7.87
CA LEU A 36 -3.88 -7.91 -7.84
C LEU A 36 -3.98 -7.24 -6.47
N THR A 37 -3.16 -7.66 -5.51
CA THR A 37 -3.32 -7.27 -4.11
C THR A 37 -1.97 -7.04 -3.47
N GLY A 38 -1.83 -5.94 -2.74
CA GLY A 38 -0.71 -5.69 -1.86
C GLY A 38 -1.15 -5.69 -0.40
N ILE A 39 -0.34 -6.30 0.47
CA ILE A 39 -0.43 -6.12 1.91
C ILE A 39 0.66 -5.14 2.32
N VAL A 40 0.29 -4.07 3.02
CA VAL A 40 1.18 -3.03 3.52
C VAL A 40 1.10 -3.04 5.05
N VAL A 41 2.25 -3.19 5.72
CA VAL A 41 2.35 -3.30 7.17
C VAL A 41 3.15 -2.12 7.71
N CYS A 42 2.53 -1.30 8.55
CA CYS A 42 3.15 -0.15 9.18
C CYS A 42 3.30 -0.36 10.69
N GLU A 43 4.29 0.29 11.29
CA GLU A 43 4.50 0.20 12.74
C GLU A 43 3.39 0.89 13.54
N ASN A 44 2.87 2.01 13.01
CA ASN A 44 1.94 2.90 13.69
C ASN A 44 0.81 3.43 12.76
N GLU A 45 -0.18 4.10 13.35
CA GLU A 45 -1.34 4.67 12.63
C GLU A 45 -0.96 5.82 11.68
N CYS A 46 0.10 6.56 11.97
CA CYS A 46 0.58 7.64 11.09
C CYS A 46 1.12 7.08 9.78
N GLY A 47 1.89 5.98 9.82
CA GLY A 47 2.39 5.30 8.63
C GLY A 47 1.25 4.76 7.77
N LEU A 48 0.21 4.19 8.40
CA LEU A 48 -1.00 3.76 7.68
C LEU A 48 -1.71 4.91 6.96
N ALA A 49 -1.92 6.03 7.66
CA ALA A 49 -2.60 7.20 7.10
C ALA A 49 -1.80 7.78 5.93
N TYR A 50 -0.47 7.80 6.04
CA TYR A 50 0.43 8.22 4.97
C TYR A 50 0.33 7.30 3.75
N CYS A 51 0.48 5.97 3.93
CA CYS A 51 0.37 5.01 2.83
C CYS A 51 -1.00 5.10 2.14
N ARG A 52 -2.09 5.23 2.90
CA ARG A 52 -3.44 5.41 2.37
C ARG A 52 -3.55 6.67 1.50
N SER A 53 -3.08 7.81 1.99
CA SER A 53 -3.08 9.07 1.23
C SER A 53 -2.29 8.97 -0.07
N CYS A 54 -1.21 8.21 -0.05
CA CYS A 54 -0.36 8.01 -1.22
C CYS A 54 -1.02 7.13 -2.28
N PHE A 55 -1.68 6.04 -1.88
CA PHE A 55 -2.40 5.19 -2.83
C PHE A 55 -3.62 5.90 -3.41
N ASP A 56 -4.42 6.58 -2.58
CA ASP A 56 -5.60 7.34 -3.04
C ASP A 56 -5.24 8.46 -4.05
N TYR A 57 -3.99 8.96 -4.03
CA TYR A 57 -3.52 9.97 -4.99
C TYR A 57 -3.10 9.39 -6.34
N ARG A 58 -2.62 8.14 -6.38
CA ARG A 58 -1.94 7.57 -7.56
C ARG A 58 -2.72 6.47 -8.25
N VAL A 59 -3.52 5.71 -7.51
CA VAL A 59 -4.34 4.60 -8.02
C VAL A 59 -5.75 4.73 -7.44
N ALA A 60 -6.69 3.90 -7.87
CA ALA A 60 -8.04 3.83 -7.31
C ALA A 60 -8.19 2.55 -6.46
N PRO A 61 -7.51 2.45 -5.30
CA PRO A 61 -7.45 1.20 -4.56
C PRO A 61 -8.74 0.95 -3.78
N THR A 62 -9.07 -0.33 -3.58
CA THR A 62 -9.91 -0.76 -2.46
C THR A 62 -9.01 -1.09 -1.28
N ILE A 63 -9.18 -0.37 -0.16
CA ILE A 63 -8.35 -0.51 1.04
C ILE A 63 -9.18 -1.12 2.18
N GLU A 64 -8.68 -2.22 2.74
CA GLU A 64 -9.25 -2.92 3.89
C GLU A 64 -8.22 -2.96 5.02
N GLU A 65 -8.58 -2.49 6.23
CA GLU A 65 -7.74 -2.67 7.42
C GLU A 65 -7.80 -4.12 7.90
N VAL A 66 -6.63 -4.76 8.02
CA VAL A 66 -6.51 -6.12 8.53
C VAL A 66 -6.38 -6.06 10.05
N LYS A 67 -7.34 -6.69 10.76
CA LYS A 67 -7.37 -6.78 12.22
C LYS A 67 -6.52 -7.94 12.75
#